data_AF-A0A842Y0M7-F1
#
_entry.id   AF-A0A842Y0M7-F1
#
_cell.length_a   1.000
_cell.length_b   1.000
_cell.length_c   1.000
_cell.angle_alpha   90.00
_cell.angle_beta   90.00
_cell.angle_gamma   90.00
#
_symmetry.space_group_name_H-M   'P 1'
#
loop_
_entity.id
_entity.type
_entity.pdbx_description
1 polymer ?
#
loop_
_entity_poly.entity_id
_entity_poly.type
_entity_poly.pdbx_seq_one_letter_code
_entity_poly.pdbx_strand_id
1 'polypeptide(L)'
;MFERAEISMRERIFDCTTLEEVKSKVSEEIARIPWCGERECGLAMEEEVGAGILGIPEGNIGKGAGKCPVCNKETGNMAIMAQTY
;
A
#
# COMPACT_ATOMS: atom_id res chain seq x y z
N MET A 1 -25.55 -0.30 -10.03
CA MET A 1 -25.17 -0.98 -8.76
C MET A 1 -23.65 -1.18 -8.61
N PHE A 2 -22.82 -0.90 -9.62
CA PHE A 2 -21.36 -1.05 -9.53
C PHE A 2 -20.64 0.20 -9.01
N GLU A 3 -21.10 1.41 -9.35
CA GLU A 3 -20.40 2.66 -8.97
C GLU A 3 -20.30 2.89 -7.45
N ARG A 4 -21.31 2.47 -6.67
CA ARG A 4 -21.26 2.64 -5.20
C ARG A 4 -20.19 1.78 -4.55
N ALA A 5 -19.98 0.56 -5.06
CA ALA A 5 -18.95 -0.33 -4.54
C ALA A 5 -17.55 0.20 -4.86
N GLU A 6 -17.35 0.77 -6.06
CA GLU A 6 -16.06 1.31 -6.46
C GLU A 6 -15.69 2.57 -5.66
N ILE A 7 -16.65 3.47 -5.43
CA ILE A 7 -16.43 4.69 -4.62
C ILE A 7 -16.11 4.31 -3.18
N SER A 8 -16.90 3.42 -2.57
CA SER A 8 -16.68 2.97 -1.20
C SER A 8 -15.34 2.25 -1.02
N MET A 9 -14.85 1.55 -2.06
CA MET A 9 -13.53 0.92 -2.03
C MET A 9 -12.39 1.93 -2.12
N ARG A 10 -12.54 2.99 -2.92
CA ARG A 10 -11.54 4.07 -3.06
C ARG A 10 -11.42 4.93 -1.81
N GLU A 11 -12.53 5.18 -1.11
CA GLU A 11 -12.54 5.96 0.13
C GLU A 11 -11.85 5.24 1.30
N ARG A 12 -11.72 3.91 1.23
CA ARG A 12 -11.05 3.08 2.25
C ARG A 12 -9.57 2.85 1.96
N ILE A 13 -8.97 3.65 1.07
CA ILE A 13 -7.53 3.63 0.81
C ILE A 13 -6.87 4.68 1.70
N PHE A 14 -6.05 4.25 2.65
CA PHE A 14 -5.32 5.13 3.56
C PHE A 14 -3.85 5.24 3.15
N ASP A 15 -3.38 6.47 2.97
CA ASP A 15 -1.96 6.75 2.74
C ASP A 15 -1.17 6.60 4.05
N CYS A 16 -0.28 5.60 4.07
CA CYS A 16 0.57 5.27 5.21
C CYS A 16 2.04 5.40 4.80
N THR A 17 2.84 6.05 5.64
CA THR A 17 4.29 6.19 5.44
C THR A 17 5.11 5.17 6.23
N THR A 18 4.48 4.50 7.21
CA THR A 18 5.16 3.66 8.20
C THR A 18 4.50 2.29 8.26
N LEU A 19 5.29 1.23 8.44
CA LEU A 19 4.78 -0.15 8.48
C LEU A 19 3.80 -0.38 9.65
N GLU A 20 3.98 0.34 10.76
CA GLU A 20 3.07 0.29 11.91
C GLU A 20 1.65 0.78 11.57
N GLU A 21 1.54 1.88 10.82
CA GLU A 21 0.25 2.40 10.36
C GLU A 21 -0.41 1.44 9.38
N VAL A 22 0.38 0.90 8.46
CA VAL A 22 -0.09 -0.12 7.50
C VAL A 22 -0.63 -1.32 8.27
N LYS A 23 0.09 -1.84 9.26
CA LYS A 23 -0.32 -3.01 10.05
C LYS A 23 -1.64 -2.79 10.80
N SER A 24 -1.86 -1.59 11.34
CA SER A 24 -3.12 -1.22 11.97
C SER A 24 -4.28 -1.10 10.97
N LYS A 25 -4.01 -0.56 9.78
CA LYS A 25 -5.03 -0.31 8.75
C LYS A 25 -5.36 -1.52 7.90
N VAL A 26 -4.37 -2.35 7.60
CA VAL A 26 -4.47 -3.45 6.63
C VAL A 26 -5.40 -4.58 7.09
N SER A 27 -5.76 -4.62 8.38
CA SER A 27 -6.74 -5.56 8.94
C SER A 27 -8.19 -5.22 8.54
N GLU A 28 -8.51 -3.94 8.32
CA GLU A 28 -9.90 -3.50 8.01
C GLU A 28 -10.03 -2.72 6.71
N GLU A 29 -8.93 -2.15 6.20
CA GLU A 29 -8.87 -1.18 5.10
C GLU A 29 -7.67 -1.43 4.17
N ILE A 30 -7.62 -0.73 3.04
CA ILE A 30 -6.51 -0.83 2.07
C ILE A 30 -5.45 0.19 2.49
N ALA A 31 -4.25 -0.27 2.81
CA ALA A 31 -3.15 0.60 3.17
C ALA A 31 -2.29 0.90 1.92
N ARG A 32 -2.03 2.17 1.66
CA ARG A 32 -1.19 2.62 0.54
C ARG A 32 0.18 3.02 1.08
N ILE A 33 1.24 2.40 0.60
CA ILE A 33 2.60 2.62 1.08
C ILE A 33 3.55 2.93 -0.10
N PRO A 34 4.54 3.83 0.08
CA PRO A 34 5.61 4.02 -0.89
C PRO A 34 6.46 2.74 -1.04
N TRP A 35 6.53 2.20 -2.25
CA TRP A 35 7.35 1.03 -2.57
C TRP A 35 8.34 1.33 -3.69
N CYS A 36 9.59 0.93 -3.51
CA CYS A 36 10.67 1.14 -4.47
C CYS A 36 10.61 0.22 -5.70
N GLY A 37 9.76 -0.82 -5.71
CA GLY A 37 9.71 -1.82 -6.78
C GLY A 37 10.69 -2.99 -6.63
N GLU A 38 11.50 -3.01 -5.56
CA GLU A 38 12.38 -4.14 -5.27
C GLU A 38 11.61 -5.27 -4.59
N ARG A 39 11.78 -6.50 -5.09
CA ARG A 39 11.13 -7.69 -4.55
C ARG A 39 11.53 -7.97 -3.11
N GLU A 40 12.78 -7.74 -2.76
CA GLU A 40 13.28 -7.90 -1.38
C GLU A 40 12.56 -6.95 -0.41
N CYS A 41 12.35 -5.69 -0.82
CA CYS A 41 11.58 -4.73 -0.03
C CYS A 41 10.10 -5.13 0.08
N GLY A 42 9.56 -5.74 -0.98
CA GLY A 42 8.20 -6.29 -0.94
C GLY A 42 8.07 -7.39 0.10
N LEU A 43 8.95 -8.40 0.04
CA LEU A 43 8.94 -9.52 0.99
C LEU A 43 9.10 -9.05 2.44
N ALA A 44 10.05 -8.15 2.70
CA ALA A 44 10.29 -7.61 4.03
C ALA A 44 9.07 -6.84 4.55
N MET A 45 8.42 -6.03 3.71
CA MET A 45 7.17 -5.36 4.08
C MET A 45 6.05 -6.35 4.39
N GLU A 46 5.89 -7.39 3.57
CA GLU A 46 4.87 -8.41 3.77
C GLU A 46 5.07 -9.17 5.08
N GLU A 47 6.31 -9.53 5.42
CA GLU A 47 6.66 -10.19 6.69
C GLU A 47 6.44 -9.29 7.92
N GLU A 48 6.78 -8.00 7.81
CA GLU A 48 6.74 -7.08 8.95
C GLU A 48 5.31 -6.58 9.25
N VAL A 49 4.57 -6.25 8.19
CA VAL A 49 3.16 -5.84 8.24
C VAL A 49 2.24 -7.05 8.43
N GLY A 50 2.56 -8.19 7.84
CA GLY A 50 1.70 -9.37 7.79
C GLY A 50 0.60 -9.29 6.71
N ALA A 51 0.83 -8.50 5.65
CA ALA A 51 -0.14 -8.31 4.56
C ALA A 51 0.54 -8.30 3.20
N GLY A 52 -0.18 -8.75 2.17
CA GLY A 52 0.35 -8.88 0.82
C GLY A 52 0.35 -7.56 0.05
N ILE A 53 1.40 -7.32 -0.74
CA ILE A 53 1.40 -6.23 -1.73
C ILE A 53 0.56 -6.65 -2.92
N LEU A 54 -0.54 -5.95 -3.17
CA LEU A 54 -1.40 -6.17 -4.33
C LEU A 54 -0.81 -5.56 -5.61
N GLY A 55 0.01 -4.52 -5.47
CA GLY A 55 0.69 -3.84 -6.57
C GLY A 55 0.48 -2.32 -6.56
N ILE A 56 0.88 -1.67 -7.65
CA ILE A 56 0.76 -0.22 -7.82
C ILE A 56 -0.51 0.05 -8.65
N PRO A 57 -1.52 0.75 -8.10
CA PRO A 57 -2.73 1.05 -8.86
C PRO A 57 -2.43 2.00 -10.02
N GLU A 58 -3.10 1.81 -11.15
CA GLU A 58 -2.92 2.69 -12.30
C GLU A 58 -3.47 4.11 -12.06
N GLY A 59 -2.84 5.10 -12.69
CA GLY A 59 -3.25 6.49 -12.62
C GLY A 59 -2.58 7.30 -11.49
N ASN A 60 -3.24 8.36 -11.03
CA ASN A 60 -2.71 9.24 -9.98
C ASN A 60 -2.65 8.57 -8.60
N ILE A 61 -3.37 7.46 -8.40
CA ILE A 61 -3.47 6.76 -7.12
C ILE A 61 -2.18 6.01 -6.79
N GLY A 62 -1.51 5.45 -7.80
CA GLY A 62 -0.22 4.79 -7.65
C GLY A 62 0.99 5.73 -7.82
N LYS A 63 0.74 7.01 -8.09
CA LYS A 63 1.79 8.02 -8.23
C LYS A 63 1.83 8.87 -6.96
N GLY A 64 2.90 8.71 -6.19
CA GLY A 64 3.11 9.50 -4.98
C GLY A 64 4.58 9.49 -4.63
N ALA A 65 5.13 10.69 -4.41
CA ALA A 65 6.48 10.84 -3.92
C ALA A 65 6.53 10.45 -2.43
N GLY A 66 7.31 9.43 -2.12
CA GLY A 66 7.51 8.96 -0.75
C GLY A 66 8.87 8.28 -0.60
N LYS A 67 9.15 7.76 0.59
CA LYS A 67 10.36 6.97 0.86
C LYS A 67 9.95 5.56 1.19
N CYS A 68 10.59 4.58 0.56
CA CYS A 68 10.35 3.19 0.89
C CYS A 68 10.80 2.94 2.35
N PRO A 69 9.95 2.42 3.23
CA PRO A 69 10.30 2.29 4.64
C PRO A 69 11.37 1.20 4.89
N VAL A 70 11.57 0.29 3.94
CA VAL A 70 12.61 -0.75 4.02
C VAL A 70 13.98 -0.23 3.60
N CYS A 71 14.10 0.32 2.39
CA CYS A 71 15.41 0.74 1.85
C CYS A 71 15.69 2.25 1.95
N ASN A 72 14.75 3.03 2.48
CA ASN A 72 14.80 4.50 2.57
C ASN A 72 14.99 5.24 1.23
N LYS A 73 14.92 4.54 0.09
CA LYS A 73 15.01 5.15 -1.23
C LYS A 73 13.77 5.97 -1.54
N GLU A 74 13.97 7.09 -2.21
CA GLU A 74 12.90 7.90 -2.76
C GLU A 74 12.21 7.11 -3.87
N THR A 75 10.89 7.01 -3.78
CA THR A 75 10.05 6.34 -4.78
C THR A 75 8.91 7.27 -5.19
N GLY A 76 8.60 7.26 -6.48
CA GLY A 76 7.41 7.91 -7.03
C GLY A 76 6.20 6.98 -7.08
N ASN A 77 6.36 5.74 -6.65
CA ASN A 77 5.36 4.69 -6.78
C ASN A 77 4.77 4.33 -5.42
N MET A 78 3.45 4.40 -5.34
CA MET A 78 2.68 3.99 -4.18
C MET A 78 2.04 2.64 -4.46
N ALA A 79 2.42 1.62 -3.71
CA ALA A 79 1.79 0.32 -3.74
C ALA A 79 0.63 0.28 -2.75
N ILE A 80 -0.37 -0.57 -3.03
CA ILE A 80 -1.43 -0.88 -2.07
C ILE A 80 -1.19 -2.26 -1.47
N MET A 81 -1.41 -2.34 -0.16
CA MET A 81 -1.34 -3.53 0.67
C MET A 81 -2.72 -3.81 1.23
N ALA A 82 -3.11 -5.08 1.21
CA ALA A 82 -4.33 -5.56 1.83
C ALA A 82 -4.07 -6.95 2.44
N GLN A 83 -4.71 -7.23 3.57
CA GLN A 83 -4.64 -8.55 4.16
C GLN A 83 -5.55 -9.47 3.37
N THR A 84 -4.99 -10.50 2.75
CA THR A 84 -5.76 -11.53 2.05
C THR A 84 -6.04 -12.65 3.06
N TYR A 85 -7.31 -12.82 3.43
CA TYR A 85 -7.79 -13.89 4.32
C TYR A 85 -8.05 -15.19 3.56
#